data_AF-A0A4P7UNB9-F1
#
_entry.id   AF-A0A4P7UNB9-F1
#
_cell.length_a   1.000
_cell.length_b   1.000
_cell.length_c   1.000
_cell.angle_alpha   90.00
_cell.angle_beta   90.00
_cell.angle_gamma   90.00
#
_symmetry.space_group_name_H-M   'P 1'
#
loop_
_entity.id
_entity.type
_entity.pdbx_description
1 polymer ?
#
loop_
_entity_poly.entity_id
_entity_poly.type
_entity_poly.pdbx_seq_one_letter_code
_entity_poly.pdbx_strand_id
1 'polypeptide(L)'
;MTTLKDFSLYNIDWNLSPEHAVTMYLEWGNNDWHSEYPPVRSKEDVAHYFVVDSWQEPPVIRLVRRNSERADDLITIPLPKGLEADYRKVHGSWRGISEPTPEVKSWLKHELGQD
;
A
#
# COMPACT_ATOMS: atom_id res chain seq x y z
N MET A 1 20.64 7.45 2.36
CA MET A 1 19.69 6.32 2.50
C MET A 1 18.31 6.92 2.45
N THR A 2 17.42 6.40 1.60
CA THR A 2 16.04 6.88 1.48
C THR A 2 15.26 6.51 2.74
N THR A 3 14.49 7.44 3.29
CA THR A 3 13.67 7.27 4.49
C THR A 3 12.19 7.52 4.17
N LEU A 4 11.28 7.16 5.07
CA LEU A 4 9.86 7.46 4.88
C LEU A 4 9.60 8.98 4.74
N LYS A 5 10.35 9.82 5.46
CA LYS A 5 10.21 11.28 5.41
C LYS A 5 10.45 11.88 4.02
N ASP A 6 11.26 11.24 3.19
CA ASP A 6 11.48 11.65 1.80
C ASP A 6 10.18 11.59 0.95
N PHE A 7 9.16 10.86 1.41
CA PHE A 7 7.86 10.73 0.77
C PHE A 7 6.72 11.49 1.48
N SER A 8 7.05 12.35 2.46
CA SER A 8 6.08 13.14 3.24
C SER A 8 5.14 14.02 2.40
N LEU A 9 5.56 14.44 1.21
CA LEU A 9 4.76 15.28 0.30
C LEU A 9 3.88 14.46 -0.66
N TYR A 10 3.98 13.14 -0.65
CA TYR A 10 3.19 12.29 -1.53
C TYR A 10 1.75 12.18 -1.03
N ASN A 11 0.79 12.24 -1.96
CA ASN A 11 -0.61 11.94 -1.67
C ASN A 11 -0.78 10.42 -1.56
N ILE A 12 -0.90 9.92 -0.33
CA ILE A 12 -1.02 8.49 -0.04
C ILE A 12 -2.50 8.10 0.10
N ASP A 13 -2.94 7.16 -0.72
CA ASP A 13 -4.26 6.53 -0.64
C ASP A 13 -4.27 5.45 0.45
N TRP A 14 -4.56 5.87 1.68
CA TRP A 14 -4.50 5.02 2.89
C TRP A 14 -5.50 3.85 2.92
N ASN A 15 -6.53 3.87 2.07
CA ASN A 15 -7.60 2.85 2.01
C ASN A 15 -7.59 2.09 0.68
N LEU A 16 -6.57 2.30 -0.14
CA LEU A 16 -6.41 1.58 -1.40
C LEU A 16 -5.79 0.21 -1.13
N SER A 17 -6.64 -0.80 -1.05
CA SER A 17 -6.24 -2.19 -0.91
C SER A 17 -5.54 -2.69 -2.20
N PRO A 18 -4.66 -3.71 -2.11
CA PRO A 18 -4.02 -4.28 -3.30
C PRO A 18 -5.04 -4.83 -4.32
N GLU A 19 -6.21 -5.28 -3.87
CA GLU A 19 -7.29 -5.78 -4.73
C GLU A 19 -7.99 -4.64 -5.49
N HIS A 20 -8.25 -3.52 -4.82
CA HIS A 20 -8.75 -2.30 -5.47
C HIS A 20 -7.73 -1.75 -6.46
N ALA A 21 -6.44 -1.74 -6.10
CA ALA A 21 -5.36 -1.32 -6.98
C ALA A 21 -5.17 -2.27 -8.18
N VAL A 22 -5.53 -3.54 -8.09
CA VAL A 22 -5.58 -4.41 -9.29
C VAL A 22 -6.77 -4.01 -10.15
N THR A 23 -7.95 -3.88 -9.55
CA THR A 23 -9.21 -3.59 -10.26
C THR A 23 -9.14 -2.28 -11.04
N MET A 24 -8.73 -1.18 -10.40
CA MET A 24 -8.61 0.14 -11.03
C MET A 24 -7.79 0.17 -12.33
N TYR A 25 -6.80 -0.72 -12.44
CA TYR A 25 -5.83 -0.75 -13.54
C TYR A 25 -6.03 -1.97 -14.46
N LEU A 26 -7.09 -2.75 -14.30
CA LEU A 26 -7.49 -3.76 -15.27
C LEU A 26 -8.03 -3.07 -16.52
N GLU A 27 -7.44 -3.36 -17.67
CA GLU A 27 -7.83 -2.79 -18.97
C GLU A 27 -9.13 -3.42 -19.52
N TRP A 28 -9.58 -4.55 -18.96
CA TRP A 28 -10.83 -5.23 -19.32
C TRP A 28 -11.48 -5.90 -18.11
N GLY A 29 -12.83 -5.94 -18.06
CA GLY A 29 -13.59 -6.71 -17.07
C GLY A 29 -14.40 -5.87 -16.08
N ASN A 30 -14.36 -6.27 -14.80
CA ASN A 30 -15.34 -5.96 -13.74
C ASN A 30 -15.27 -4.52 -13.16
N ASN A 31 -14.89 -3.54 -13.98
CA ASN A 31 -14.73 -2.15 -13.55
C ASN A 31 -16.09 -1.45 -13.43
N ASP A 32 -16.50 -1.19 -12.20
CA ASP A 32 -17.68 -0.37 -11.93
C ASP A 32 -17.31 1.12 -11.95
N TRP A 33 -17.88 1.85 -12.91
CA TRP A 33 -17.63 3.28 -13.10
C TRP A 33 -18.22 4.16 -11.99
N HIS A 34 -19.05 3.60 -11.11
CA HIS A 34 -19.66 4.27 -9.97
C HIS A 34 -19.06 3.84 -8.62
N SER A 35 -17.95 3.09 -8.64
CA SER A 35 -17.27 2.63 -7.43
C SER A 35 -16.48 3.74 -6.76
N GLU A 36 -16.14 3.54 -5.49
CA GLU A 36 -15.24 4.42 -4.72
C GLU A 36 -13.88 4.58 -5.43
N TYR A 37 -13.44 3.55 -6.16
CA TYR A 37 -12.21 3.53 -6.95
C TYR A 37 -12.54 3.25 -8.43
N PRO A 38 -12.92 4.28 -9.22
CA PRO A 38 -13.21 4.11 -10.64
C PRO A 38 -11.95 3.72 -11.44
N PRO A 39 -12.10 3.15 -12.64
CA PRO A 39 -10.97 2.81 -13.49
C PRO A 39 -10.15 4.05 -13.85
N VAL A 40 -8.82 3.90 -13.85
CA VAL A 40 -7.92 5.01 -14.21
C VAL A 40 -8.09 5.40 -15.68
N ARG A 41 -7.99 6.70 -15.95
CA ARG A 41 -8.34 7.27 -17.26
C ARG A 41 -7.14 7.61 -18.12
N SER A 42 -5.95 7.64 -17.53
CA SER A 42 -4.70 7.94 -18.24
C SER A 42 -3.49 7.38 -17.48
N LYS A 43 -2.38 7.17 -18.19
CA LYS A 43 -1.08 6.77 -17.60
C LYS A 43 -0.48 7.79 -16.61
N GLU A 44 -1.03 9.01 -16.64
CA GLU A 44 -0.70 10.13 -15.77
C GLU A 44 -1.43 10.05 -14.42
N ASP A 45 -2.51 9.25 -14.32
CA ASP A 45 -3.12 8.90 -13.05
C ASP A 45 -2.18 7.95 -12.30
N VAL A 46 -1.63 8.45 -11.20
CA VAL A 46 -0.68 7.73 -10.35
C VAL A 46 -1.27 7.62 -8.96
N ALA A 47 -1.39 6.39 -8.46
CA ALA A 47 -1.75 6.12 -7.07
C ALA A 47 -0.50 5.79 -6.25
N HIS A 48 -0.45 6.26 -5.01
CA HIS A 48 0.56 5.88 -4.03
C HIS A 48 -0.11 5.24 -2.83
N TYR A 49 0.25 4.01 -2.51
CA TYR A 49 -0.39 3.27 -1.42
C TYR A 49 0.60 2.31 -0.78
N PHE A 50 0.32 1.95 0.47
CA PHE A 50 1.14 1.01 1.21
C PHE A 50 0.56 -0.40 1.13
N VAL A 51 1.45 -1.38 1.09
CA VAL A 51 1.12 -2.79 1.30
C VAL A 51 2.07 -3.41 2.32
N VAL A 52 1.62 -4.46 3.00
CA VAL A 52 2.47 -5.34 3.80
C VAL A 52 2.66 -6.64 3.06
N ASP A 53 3.91 -7.03 2.86
CA ASP A 53 4.34 -8.28 2.24
C ASP A 53 4.84 -9.24 3.32
N SER A 54 4.02 -10.26 3.60
CA SER A 54 4.32 -11.31 4.56
C SER A 54 4.93 -12.57 3.93
N TRP A 55 5.36 -12.52 2.66
CA TRP A 55 6.23 -13.56 2.10
C TRP A 55 7.65 -13.46 2.67
N GLN A 56 8.07 -12.26 3.06
CA GLN A 56 9.33 -11.99 3.76
C GLN A 56 9.22 -12.30 5.25
N GLU A 57 10.35 -12.64 5.87
CA GLU A 57 10.46 -12.90 7.31
C GLU A 57 11.64 -12.09 7.90
N PRO A 58 11.41 -11.02 8.69
CA PRO A 58 10.10 -10.50 9.08
C PRO A 58 9.34 -9.87 7.90
N PRO A 59 8.00 -9.69 8.00
CA PRO A 59 7.22 -9.01 6.96
C PRO A 59 7.80 -7.63 6.63
N VAL A 60 7.59 -7.17 5.39
CA VAL A 60 8.08 -5.87 4.94
C VAL A 60 6.92 -4.96 4.50
N ILE A 61 7.06 -3.67 4.72
CA ILE A 61 6.16 -2.64 4.22
C ILE A 61 6.73 -2.09 2.93
N ARG A 62 5.88 -1.93 1.91
CA ARG A 62 6.25 -1.34 0.61
C ARG A 62 5.37 -0.14 0.31
N LEU A 63 5.98 0.98 -0.07
CA LEU A 63 5.27 2.10 -0.70
C LEU A 63 5.24 1.87 -2.20
N VAL A 64 4.05 1.58 -2.73
CA VAL A 64 3.86 1.29 -4.15
C VAL A 64 3.43 2.57 -4.87
N ARG A 65 4.11 2.87 -5.97
CA ARG A 65 3.65 3.83 -6.99
C ARG A 65 3.09 3.05 -8.16
N ARG A 66 1.81 3.21 -8.46
CA ARG A 66 1.15 2.51 -9.56
C ARG A 66 0.59 3.47 -10.59
N ASN A 67 0.77 3.14 -11.86
CA ASN A 67 0.02 3.72 -12.98
C ASN A 67 -0.44 2.58 -13.91
N SER A 68 -1.05 2.91 -15.06
CA SER A 68 -1.54 1.92 -16.05
C SER A 68 -0.45 1.02 -16.64
N GLU A 69 0.82 1.41 -16.57
CA GLU A 69 1.90 0.68 -17.22
C GLU A 69 2.72 -0.16 -16.24
N ARG A 70 2.88 0.31 -14.99
CA ARG A 70 3.76 -0.32 -14.01
C ARG A 70 3.36 -0.05 -12.56
N ALA A 71 3.85 -0.94 -11.69
CA ALA A 71 3.87 -0.75 -10.25
C ALA A 71 5.33 -0.79 -9.78
N ASP A 72 5.83 0.33 -9.26
CA ASP A 72 7.18 0.47 -8.74
C ASP A 72 7.14 0.54 -7.20
N ASP A 73 8.00 -0.21 -6.51
CA ASP A 73 8.21 -0.07 -5.07
C ASP A 73 9.18 1.10 -4.81
N LEU A 74 8.66 2.22 -4.32
CA LEU A 74 9.45 3.43 -4.04
C LEU A 74 10.38 3.25 -2.84
N ILE A 75 9.91 2.52 -1.82
CA ILE A 75 10.70 2.12 -0.67
C ILE A 75 10.15 0.81 -0.10
N THR A 76 11.06 -0.03 0.39
CA THR A 76 10.75 -1.25 1.15
C THR A 76 11.46 -1.18 2.49
N ILE A 77 10.73 -1.36 3.57
CA ILE A 77 11.26 -1.34 4.94
C ILE A 77 10.75 -2.55 5.73
N PRO A 78 11.52 -3.08 6.69
CA PRO A 78 11.02 -4.12 7.58
C PRO A 78 9.85 -3.59 8.42
N LEU A 79 8.84 -4.42 8.64
CA LEU A 79 7.78 -4.14 9.61
C LEU A 79 8.42 -4.00 11.00
N PRO A 80 8.19 -2.88 11.72
CA PRO A 80 8.72 -2.71 13.06
C PRO A 80 8.27 -3.85 13.98
N LYS A 81 9.20 -4.41 14.77
CA LYS A 81 8.92 -5.55 15.67
C LYS A 81 7.74 -5.30 16.62
N GLY A 82 7.53 -4.05 17.04
CA GLY A 82 6.41 -3.68 17.91
C GLY A 82 5.04 -3.81 17.25
N LEU A 83 4.97 -3.82 15.92
CA LEU A 83 3.73 -3.92 15.14
C LEU A 83 3.49 -5.32 14.59
N GLU A 84 4.49 -6.21 14.62
CA GLU A 84 4.38 -7.57 14.08
C GLU A 84 3.32 -8.39 14.82
N ALA A 85 3.23 -8.25 16.14
CA ALA A 85 2.25 -8.97 16.94
C ALA A 85 0.81 -8.59 16.55
N ASP A 86 0.52 -7.28 16.41
CA ASP A 86 -0.80 -6.80 16.01
C ASP A 86 -1.12 -7.15 14.55
N TYR A 87 -0.14 -7.08 13.65
CA TYR A 87 -0.28 -7.58 12.28
C TYR A 87 -0.67 -9.07 12.24
N ARG A 88 0.01 -9.91 13.02
CA ARG A 88 -0.26 -11.35 13.09
C ARG A 88 -1.59 -11.69 13.77
N LYS A 89 -2.14 -10.84 14.65
CA LYS A 89 -3.49 -11.04 15.21
C LYS A 89 -4.56 -10.95 14.12
N VAL A 90 -4.38 -10.07 13.14
CA VAL A 90 -5.35 -9.84 12.05
C VAL A 90 -5.17 -10.86 10.93
N HIS A 91 -3.93 -11.11 10.49
CA HIS A 91 -3.64 -11.94 9.31
C HIS A 91 -3.21 -13.37 9.64
N GLY A 92 -2.99 -13.69 10.91
CA GLY A 92 -2.50 -15.00 11.34
C GLY A 92 -1.11 -15.31 10.79
N SER A 93 -0.91 -16.58 10.42
CA SER A 93 0.33 -17.07 9.79
C SER A 93 0.25 -17.09 8.26
N TRP A 94 -0.79 -16.49 7.68
CA TRP A 94 -0.96 -16.48 6.23
C TRP A 94 0.08 -15.57 5.56
N ARG A 95 0.65 -16.06 4.46
CA ARG A 95 1.60 -15.33 3.64
C ARG A 95 0.90 -14.73 2.43
N GLY A 96 1.14 -13.45 2.18
CA GLY A 96 0.58 -12.75 1.06
C GLY A 96 0.84 -11.26 1.11
N ILE A 97 0.17 -10.53 0.22
CA ILE A 97 0.18 -9.08 0.19
C ILE A 97 -1.13 -8.59 0.77
N SER A 98 -1.07 -7.76 1.81
CA SER A 98 -2.24 -7.21 2.48
C SER A 98 -2.18 -5.70 2.55
N GLU A 99 -3.35 -5.08 2.78
CA GLU A 99 -3.38 -3.70 3.26
C GLU A 99 -2.71 -3.61 4.65
N PRO A 100 -2.08 -2.48 5.00
CA PRO A 100 -1.60 -2.25 6.35
C PRO A 100 -2.74 -2.24 7.37
N THR A 101 -2.54 -2.85 8.53
CA THR A 101 -3.51 -2.78 9.65
C THR A 101 -3.62 -1.35 10.17
N PRO A 102 -4.69 -0.98 10.90
CA PRO A 102 -4.87 0.38 11.42
C PRO A 102 -3.67 0.88 12.23
N GLU A 103 -3.07 0.04 13.06
CA GLU A 103 -1.88 0.35 13.84
C GLU A 103 -0.66 0.64 12.96
N VAL A 104 -0.48 -0.13 11.87
CA VAL A 104 0.59 0.12 10.90
C VAL A 104 0.34 1.41 10.12
N LYS A 105 -0.91 1.71 9.74
CA LYS A 105 -1.27 2.98 9.09
C LYS A 105 -0.95 4.17 9.99
N SER A 106 -1.35 4.13 11.26
CA SER A 106 -1.07 5.18 12.23
C SER A 106 0.44 5.41 12.41
N TRP A 107 1.22 4.33 12.50
CA TRP A 107 2.68 4.43 12.56
C TRP A 107 3.27 5.06 11.30
N LEU A 108 2.83 4.63 10.11
CA LEU A 108 3.32 5.20 8.84
C LEU A 108 2.98 6.69 8.70
N LYS A 109 1.78 7.12 9.10
CA LYS A 109 1.39 8.54 9.11
C LYS A 109 2.30 9.36 10.01
N HIS A 110 2.60 8.84 11.20
CA HIS A 110 3.54 9.48 12.12
C HIS A 110 4.95 9.62 11.52
N GLU A 111 5.48 8.55 10.92
CA GLU A 111 6.80 8.57 10.28
C GLU A 111 6.87 9.51 9.07
N LEU A 112 5.77 9.65 8.33
CA LEU A 112 5.63 10.59 7.22
C LEU A 112 5.40 12.05 7.67
N GLY A 113 5.03 12.27 8.93
CA GLY A 113 4.59 13.58 9.42
C GLY A 113 3.24 14.03 8.85
N GLN A 114 2.35 13.07 8.54
CA GLN A 114 1.00 13.28 8.01
C GLN A 114 -0.10 12.96 9.04
N ASP A 115 0.19 13.16 10.33
CA ASP A 115 -0.76 12.99 11.44
C ASP A 115 -1.83 14.10 11.46
#